data_AF-A0A5S3V9E9-F1
#
_entry.id   AF-A0A5S3V9E9-F1
#
_cell.length_a   1.000
_cell.length_b   1.000
_cell.length_c   1.000
_cell.angle_alpha   90.00
_cell.angle_beta   90.00
_cell.angle_gamma   90.00
#
_symmetry.space_group_name_H-M   'P 1'
#
loop_
_entity.id
_entity.type
_entity.pdbx_description
1 polymer ?
#
loop_
_entity_poly.entity_id
_entity_poly.type
_entity_poly.pdbx_seq_one_letter_code
_entity_poly.pdbx_strand_id
1 'polypeptide(L)'
;MKKIFLVVIALIVVVTILFTHQVAKFKSLPLNNVQSLFHVKPGTGFNQLCRAWQNEQYLVSCVPYRFYAKLFPEKFTLKAGVYDISNLTVLAAIEKINEGQQQQFFFTIIEGEQLRVVLKKLKESRYITYDVELKTLIEQLGLDGSAEGYLLPETYAYTAGTSAVSLLHRAKSKMDEVLGVEWNNRAQNLPISTPYQALILASIIEKETGYGPERGLISSVFINRLNAKMRLQTDPTVIYGLGEQFDGDIKRQDLRQYTPYNTYRIKGLPPTPIAMPSQDAIRAALNPEASDYFYFVAKGNGQHQFSKDLTAHNRAVQKYILKRRNDS
;
A
#
# COMPACT_ATOMS: atom_id res chain seq x y z
N MET A 1 21.54 -69.33 26.90
CA MET A 1 20.38 -68.45 26.61
C MET A 1 20.53 -67.04 27.21
N LYS A 2 20.73 -66.85 28.53
CA LYS A 2 20.88 -65.52 29.16
C LYS A 2 22.00 -64.63 28.59
N LYS A 3 23.17 -65.20 28.26
CA LYS A 3 24.31 -64.45 27.67
C LYS A 3 24.02 -63.95 26.25
N ILE A 4 23.37 -64.77 25.42
CA ILE A 4 22.98 -64.39 24.05
C ILE A 4 21.93 -63.28 24.09
N PHE A 5 20.96 -63.38 25.01
CA PHE A 5 19.94 -62.36 25.23
C PHE A 5 20.54 -61.00 25.65
N LEU A 6 21.52 -60.99 26.55
CA LEU A 6 22.24 -59.77 26.95
C LEU A 6 23.02 -59.12 25.79
N VAL A 7 23.65 -59.93 24.94
CA VAL A 7 24.37 -59.43 23.75
C VAL A 7 23.41 -58.80 22.74
N VAL A 8 22.25 -59.42 22.51
CA VAL A 8 21.22 -58.87 21.61
C VAL A 8 20.68 -57.54 22.14
N ILE A 9 20.40 -57.43 23.44
CA ILE A 9 19.96 -56.17 24.05
C ILE A 9 21.04 -55.09 23.94
N ALA A 10 22.29 -55.42 24.23
CA ALA A 10 23.40 -54.47 24.10
C ALA A 10 23.55 -53.98 22.64
N LEU A 11 23.40 -54.87 21.67
CA LEU A 11 23.43 -54.52 20.24
C LEU A 11 22.27 -53.58 19.88
N ILE A 12 21.06 -53.86 20.36
CA ILE A 12 19.89 -52.99 20.14
C ILE A 12 20.13 -51.62 20.75
N VAL A 13 20.62 -51.53 21.99
CA VAL A 13 20.91 -50.26 22.66
C VAL A 13 21.96 -49.45 21.89
N VAL A 14 23.06 -50.10 21.45
CA VAL A 14 24.09 -49.45 20.63
C VAL A 14 23.51 -48.95 19.30
N VAL A 15 22.71 -49.76 18.61
CA VAL A 15 22.03 -49.36 17.37
C VAL A 15 21.07 -48.18 17.62
N THR A 16 20.36 -48.18 18.74
CA THR A 16 19.41 -47.11 19.10
C THR A 16 20.15 -45.81 19.42
N ILE A 17 21.29 -45.88 20.13
CA ILE A 17 22.14 -44.72 20.43
C ILE A 17 22.78 -44.17 19.15
N LEU A 18 23.33 -45.03 18.30
CA LEU A 18 23.90 -44.62 17.00
C LEU A 18 22.82 -44.00 16.10
N PHE A 19 21.63 -44.58 16.06
CA PHE A 19 20.49 -44.08 15.31
C PHE A 19 20.02 -42.71 15.83
N THR A 20 19.84 -42.56 17.13
CA THR A 20 19.43 -41.28 17.74
C THR A 20 20.49 -40.18 17.53
N HIS A 21 21.77 -40.52 17.62
CA HIS A 21 22.86 -39.58 17.33
C HIS A 21 22.90 -39.18 15.85
N GLN A 22 22.69 -40.13 14.94
CA GLN A 22 22.63 -39.86 13.50
C GLN A 22 21.40 -39.01 13.13
N VAL A 23 20.25 -39.26 13.77
CA VAL A 23 19.04 -38.44 13.63
C VAL A 23 19.25 -37.03 14.16
N ALA A 24 19.93 -36.87 15.32
CA ALA A 24 20.23 -35.55 15.87
C ALA A 24 21.14 -34.74 14.94
N LYS A 25 22.23 -35.35 14.43
CA LYS A 25 23.14 -34.73 13.46
C LYS A 25 22.42 -34.33 12.18
N PHE A 26 21.53 -35.18 11.68
CA PHE A 26 20.71 -34.92 10.49
C PHE A 26 19.75 -33.73 10.68
N LYS A 27 19.10 -33.63 11.84
CA LYS A 27 18.15 -32.54 12.15
C LYS A 27 18.83 -31.17 12.21
N SER A 28 20.12 -31.13 12.57
CA SER A 28 20.89 -29.90 12.71
C SER A 28 21.68 -29.49 11.46
N LEU A 29 21.54 -30.21 10.33
CA LEU A 29 22.29 -29.88 9.12
C LEU A 29 21.77 -28.57 8.49
N PRO A 30 22.61 -27.52 8.38
CA PRO A 30 22.23 -26.28 7.70
C PRO A 30 22.11 -26.51 6.18
N LEU A 31 21.34 -25.66 5.52
CA LEU A 31 21.46 -25.46 4.09
C LEU A 31 22.76 -24.70 3.79
N ASN A 32 23.54 -25.17 2.82
CA ASN A 32 24.82 -24.57 2.46
C ASN A 32 24.64 -23.39 1.50
N ASN A 33 25.34 -22.29 1.74
CA ASN A 33 25.53 -21.18 0.77
C ASN A 33 24.24 -20.64 0.11
N VAL A 34 23.13 -20.61 0.83
CA VAL A 34 21.88 -19.99 0.33
C VAL A 34 22.06 -18.48 0.34
N GLN A 35 22.24 -17.88 -0.83
CA GLN A 35 22.47 -16.43 -0.98
C GLN A 35 21.20 -15.66 -1.40
N SER A 36 20.11 -16.34 -1.77
CA SER A 36 18.93 -15.69 -2.34
C SER A 36 17.61 -16.40 -1.99
N LEU A 37 16.49 -15.74 -2.30
CA LEU A 37 15.15 -16.28 -2.12
C LEU A 37 14.92 -17.50 -3.01
N PHE A 38 14.37 -18.56 -2.44
CA PHE A 38 14.08 -19.80 -3.15
C PHE A 38 12.64 -19.87 -3.62
N HIS A 39 12.42 -20.21 -4.90
CA HIS A 39 11.10 -20.31 -5.51
C HIS A 39 10.65 -21.78 -5.63
N VAL A 40 9.58 -22.13 -4.91
CA VAL A 40 8.89 -23.41 -5.02
C VAL A 40 7.75 -23.27 -6.03
N LYS A 41 7.86 -23.94 -7.18
CA LYS A 41 6.83 -23.90 -8.23
C LYS A 41 5.57 -24.68 -7.82
N PRO A 42 4.37 -24.31 -8.31
CA PRO A 42 3.16 -25.12 -8.15
C PRO A 42 3.37 -26.58 -8.58
N GLY A 43 2.87 -27.52 -7.77
CA GLY A 43 3.02 -28.96 -8.01
C GLY A 43 4.39 -29.55 -7.63
N THR A 44 5.31 -28.76 -7.07
CA THR A 44 6.62 -29.27 -6.63
C THR A 44 6.46 -30.22 -5.44
N GLY A 45 6.71 -31.51 -5.67
CA GLY A 45 6.78 -32.51 -4.60
C GLY A 45 8.15 -32.55 -3.91
N PHE A 46 8.24 -33.17 -2.73
CA PHE A 46 9.48 -33.22 -1.94
C PHE A 46 10.70 -33.76 -2.72
N ASN A 47 10.50 -34.80 -3.54
CA ASN A 47 11.60 -35.36 -4.34
C ASN A 47 12.16 -34.36 -5.37
N GLN A 48 11.31 -33.50 -5.93
CA GLN A 48 11.72 -32.46 -6.87
C GLN A 48 12.41 -31.32 -6.12
N LEU A 49 11.86 -30.87 -4.99
CA LEU A 49 12.48 -29.87 -4.12
C LEU A 49 13.90 -30.30 -3.71
N CYS A 50 14.04 -31.53 -3.25
CA CYS A 50 15.32 -32.03 -2.76
C CYS A 50 16.35 -32.14 -3.89
N ARG A 51 15.95 -32.58 -5.09
CA ARG A 51 16.82 -32.55 -6.28
C ARG A 51 17.24 -31.13 -6.66
N ALA A 52 16.32 -30.17 -6.59
CA ALA A 52 16.63 -28.77 -6.85
C ALA A 52 17.68 -28.24 -5.85
N TRP A 53 17.51 -28.52 -4.55
CA TRP A 53 18.50 -28.16 -3.53
C TRP A 53 19.86 -28.85 -3.68
N GLN A 54 19.90 -30.08 -4.19
CA GLN A 54 21.17 -30.73 -4.51
C GLN A 54 21.86 -30.06 -5.72
N ASN A 55 21.09 -29.70 -6.75
CA ASN A 55 21.63 -29.04 -7.95
C ASN A 55 22.18 -27.64 -7.63
N GLU A 56 21.50 -26.88 -6.77
CA GLU A 56 21.94 -25.59 -6.25
C GLU A 56 23.02 -25.72 -5.16
N GLN A 57 23.47 -26.95 -4.86
CA GLN A 57 24.48 -27.28 -3.85
C GLN A 57 24.11 -26.87 -2.41
N TYR A 58 22.84 -26.56 -2.15
CA TYR A 58 22.31 -26.27 -0.81
C TYR A 58 22.29 -27.50 0.09
N LEU A 59 22.19 -28.70 -0.50
CA LEU A 59 22.12 -29.96 0.21
C LEU A 59 23.03 -31.01 -0.46
N VAL A 60 23.81 -31.75 0.35
CA VAL A 60 24.68 -32.83 -0.15
C VAL A 60 23.88 -34.10 -0.49
N SER A 61 22.96 -34.53 0.37
CA SER A 61 22.24 -35.80 0.19
C SER A 61 20.76 -35.74 0.56
N CYS A 62 19.91 -36.22 -0.34
CA CYS A 62 18.46 -36.36 -0.13
C CYS A 62 18.02 -37.62 0.62
N VAL A 63 18.86 -38.65 0.71
CA VAL A 63 18.49 -39.98 1.23
C VAL A 63 17.84 -39.93 2.62
N PRO A 64 18.44 -39.29 3.64
CA PRO A 64 17.87 -39.30 4.98
C PRO A 64 16.55 -38.52 5.05
N TYR A 65 16.39 -37.46 4.26
CA TYR A 65 15.15 -36.68 4.20
C TYR A 65 14.03 -37.42 3.48
N ARG A 66 14.33 -38.25 2.47
CA ARG A 66 13.34 -39.12 1.82
C ARG A 66 12.81 -40.19 2.77
N PHE A 67 13.67 -40.76 3.61
CA PHE A 67 13.24 -41.71 4.63
C PHE A 67 12.35 -41.02 5.67
N TYR A 68 12.77 -39.84 6.14
CA TYR A 68 11.99 -39.05 7.09
C TYR A 68 10.62 -38.63 6.52
N ALA A 69 10.55 -38.23 5.24
CA ALA A 69 9.29 -37.91 4.55
C ALA A 69 8.33 -39.11 4.43
N LYS A 70 8.84 -40.35 4.39
CA LYS A 70 8.00 -41.56 4.42
C LYS A 70 7.41 -41.82 5.81
N LEU A 71 8.12 -41.47 6.87
CA LEU A 71 7.66 -41.64 8.25
C LEU A 71 6.66 -40.55 8.67
N PHE A 72 6.82 -39.33 8.13
CA PHE A 72 6.03 -38.15 8.48
C PHE A 72 5.54 -37.42 7.22
N PRO A 73 4.70 -38.04 6.38
CA PRO A 73 4.29 -37.47 5.10
C PRO A 73 3.58 -36.11 5.23
N GLU A 74 2.88 -35.87 6.33
CA GLU A 74 2.17 -34.62 6.65
C GLU A 74 3.09 -33.41 6.82
N LYS A 75 4.39 -33.63 7.12
CA LYS A 75 5.38 -32.56 7.25
C LYS A 75 6.01 -32.14 5.91
N PHE A 76 5.64 -32.82 4.83
CA PHE A 76 6.25 -32.67 3.50
C PHE A 76 5.22 -32.28 2.42
N THR A 77 4.07 -31.74 2.84
CA THR A 77 3.07 -31.11 1.97
C THR A 77 3.50 -29.68 1.60
N LEU A 78 4.41 -29.60 0.63
CA LEU A 78 5.03 -28.33 0.25
C LEU A 78 4.05 -27.37 -0.43
N LYS A 79 4.00 -26.12 0.06
CA LYS A 79 3.22 -25.05 -0.56
C LYS A 79 4.09 -24.27 -1.55
N ALA A 80 3.53 -23.98 -2.73
CA ALA A 80 4.17 -23.14 -3.72
C ALA A 80 4.35 -21.70 -3.20
N GLY A 81 5.41 -21.02 -3.64
CA GLY A 81 5.72 -19.67 -3.22
C GLY A 81 7.20 -19.36 -3.22
N VAL A 82 7.53 -18.15 -2.76
CA VAL A 82 8.92 -17.70 -2.59
C VAL A 82 9.24 -17.67 -1.11
N TYR A 83 10.37 -18.24 -0.72
CA TYR A 83 10.78 -18.41 0.66
C TYR A 83 12.20 -17.92 0.87
N ASP A 84 12.43 -17.19 1.95
CA ASP A 84 13.77 -17.01 2.49
C ASP A 84 14.13 -18.26 3.32
N ILE A 85 15.06 -19.06 2.81
CA ILE A 85 15.59 -20.26 3.49
C ILE A 85 17.05 -20.07 3.90
N SER A 86 17.54 -18.83 3.91
CA SER A 86 18.89 -18.51 4.37
C SER A 86 19.05 -18.86 5.86
N ASN A 87 20.21 -19.40 6.21
CA ASN A 87 20.58 -19.75 7.59
C ASN A 87 19.64 -20.77 8.29
N LEU A 88 18.81 -21.50 7.53
CA LEU A 88 17.94 -22.56 8.08
C LEU A 88 18.59 -23.93 7.96
N THR A 89 18.19 -24.84 8.86
CA THR A 89 18.40 -26.28 8.64
C THR A 89 17.49 -26.78 7.54
N VAL A 90 17.84 -27.90 6.92
CA VAL A 90 17.04 -28.49 5.84
C VAL A 90 15.62 -28.80 6.31
N LEU A 91 15.46 -29.34 7.53
CA LEU A 91 14.13 -29.61 8.10
C LEU A 91 13.37 -28.33 8.45
N ALA A 92 14.04 -27.30 8.99
CA ALA A 92 13.39 -26.02 9.28
C ALA A 92 12.94 -25.32 7.98
N ALA A 93 13.71 -25.42 6.90
CA ALA A 93 13.32 -24.90 5.60
C ALA A 93 12.12 -25.66 5.01
N ILE A 94 12.10 -27.00 5.14
CA ILE A 94 10.95 -27.81 4.72
C ILE A 94 9.71 -27.46 5.53
N GLU A 95 9.84 -27.32 6.85
CA GLU A 95 8.76 -26.91 7.74
C GLU A 95 8.21 -25.53 7.37
N LYS A 96 9.08 -24.55 7.14
CA LYS A 96 8.71 -23.20 6.65
C LYS A 96 7.92 -23.26 5.34
N ILE A 97 8.34 -24.10 4.40
CA ILE A 97 7.65 -24.31 3.10
C ILE A 97 6.33 -25.06 3.29
N ASN A 98 6.28 -26.04 4.20
CA ASN A 98 5.09 -26.83 4.49
C ASN A 98 3.99 -25.97 5.13
N GLU A 99 4.37 -25.11 6.09
CA GLU A 99 3.47 -24.16 6.73
C GLU A 99 3.02 -23.05 5.77
N GLY A 100 3.83 -22.75 4.74
CA GLY A 100 3.55 -21.69 3.77
C GLY A 100 3.94 -20.32 4.29
N GLN A 101 4.95 -20.25 5.16
CA GLN A 101 5.54 -19.01 5.65
C GLN A 101 6.38 -18.34 4.56
N GLN A 102 5.69 -17.88 3.51
CA GLN A 102 6.30 -17.24 2.36
C GLN A 102 6.96 -15.91 2.73
N GLN A 103 7.95 -15.53 1.93
CA GLN A 103 8.55 -14.21 1.99
C GLN A 103 7.49 -13.14 1.72
N GLN A 104 7.39 -12.18 2.65
CA GLN A 104 6.55 -11.01 2.48
C GLN A 104 7.32 -9.92 1.72
N PHE A 105 6.61 -9.28 0.81
CA PHE A 105 6.97 -8.05 0.12
C PHE A 105 5.99 -6.97 0.53
N PHE A 106 6.35 -5.71 0.29
CA PHE A 106 5.56 -4.57 0.73
C PHE A 106 5.33 -3.62 -0.43
N PHE A 107 4.07 -3.22 -0.61
CA PHE A 107 3.66 -2.21 -1.57
C PHE A 107 3.07 -1.02 -0.83
N THR A 108 3.66 0.15 -0.96
CA THR A 108 3.19 1.37 -0.27
C THR A 108 2.49 2.30 -1.24
N ILE A 109 1.24 2.64 -0.94
CA ILE A 109 0.51 3.75 -1.57
C ILE A 109 0.78 4.99 -0.72
N ILE A 110 1.33 6.04 -1.34
CA ILE A 110 1.66 7.28 -0.63
C ILE A 110 0.47 8.24 -0.72
N GLU A 111 0.23 8.97 0.37
CA GLU A 111 -0.81 10.00 0.45
C GLU A 111 -0.63 11.04 -0.66
N GLY A 112 -1.72 11.42 -1.32
CA GLY A 112 -1.69 12.37 -2.42
C GLY A 112 -1.16 11.82 -3.75
N GLU A 113 -0.87 10.52 -3.86
CA GLU A 113 -0.60 9.85 -5.14
C GLU A 113 -1.86 9.75 -5.99
N GLN A 114 -1.70 9.85 -7.31
CA GLN A 114 -2.76 9.59 -8.28
C GLN A 114 -2.76 8.10 -8.66
N LEU A 115 -3.92 7.59 -9.07
CA LEU A 115 -4.10 6.20 -9.52
C LEU A 115 -3.06 5.79 -10.55
N ARG A 116 -2.77 6.65 -11.54
CA ARG A 116 -1.74 6.37 -12.57
C ARG A 116 -0.35 6.09 -11.98
N VAL A 117 0.02 6.75 -10.89
CA VAL A 117 1.30 6.55 -10.20
C VAL A 117 1.28 5.22 -9.46
N VAL A 118 0.17 4.91 -8.78
CA VAL A 118 -0.03 3.63 -8.08
C VAL A 118 0.05 2.46 -9.05
N LEU A 119 -0.64 2.52 -10.20
CA LEU A 119 -0.61 1.46 -11.21
C LEU A 119 0.78 1.28 -11.81
N LYS A 120 1.51 2.37 -12.07
CA LYS A 120 2.91 2.31 -12.53
C LYS A 120 3.80 1.59 -11.50
N LYS A 121 3.71 1.98 -10.22
CA LYS A 121 4.46 1.34 -9.13
C LYS A 121 4.10 -0.15 -9.00
N LEU A 122 2.83 -0.52 -9.15
CA LEU A 122 2.41 -1.93 -9.15
C LEU A 122 3.05 -2.71 -10.28
N LYS A 123 3.09 -2.15 -11.50
CA LYS A 123 3.72 -2.80 -12.66
C LYS A 123 5.22 -3.04 -12.45
N GLU A 124 5.89 -2.16 -11.71
CA GLU A 124 7.33 -2.23 -11.39
C GLU A 124 7.61 -3.06 -10.12
N SER A 125 6.58 -3.51 -9.39
CA SER A 125 6.73 -4.23 -8.12
C SER A 125 7.22 -5.67 -8.32
N ARG A 126 8.10 -6.13 -7.42
CA ARG A 126 8.70 -7.46 -7.51
C ARG A 126 7.69 -8.55 -7.14
N TYR A 127 7.67 -9.65 -7.89
CA TYR A 127 6.86 -10.84 -7.60
C TYR A 127 5.34 -10.61 -7.50
N ILE A 128 4.83 -9.47 -7.98
CA ILE A 128 3.39 -9.26 -8.13
C ILE A 128 2.97 -9.75 -9.51
N THR A 129 1.79 -10.35 -9.60
CA THR A 129 1.17 -10.67 -10.88
C THR A 129 0.38 -9.45 -11.33
N TYR A 130 0.89 -8.70 -12.32
CA TYR A 130 0.19 -7.53 -12.83
C TYR A 130 -0.94 -7.96 -13.78
N ASP A 131 -2.17 -7.96 -13.27
CA ASP A 131 -3.40 -8.38 -13.94
C ASP A 131 -4.43 -7.24 -14.04
N VAL A 132 -3.97 -5.99 -13.96
CA VAL A 132 -4.83 -4.80 -13.98
C VAL A 132 -5.07 -4.31 -15.40
N GLU A 133 -6.33 -4.29 -15.81
CA GLU A 133 -6.81 -3.53 -16.95
C GLU A 133 -7.76 -2.42 -16.46
N LEU A 134 -7.49 -1.16 -16.83
CA LEU A 134 -8.19 -0.01 -16.23
C LEU A 134 -9.71 -0.07 -16.43
N LYS A 135 -10.16 -0.55 -17.61
CA LYS A 135 -11.59 -0.63 -17.94
C LYS A 135 -12.33 -1.61 -17.02
N THR A 136 -11.73 -2.77 -16.76
CA THR A 136 -12.34 -3.82 -15.92
C THR A 136 -12.06 -3.58 -14.44
N LEU A 137 -11.00 -2.84 -14.08
CA LEU A 137 -10.66 -2.52 -12.70
C LEU A 137 -11.82 -1.80 -11.97
N ILE A 138 -12.47 -0.86 -12.64
CA ILE A 138 -13.61 -0.12 -12.08
C ILE A 138 -14.73 -1.08 -11.68
N GLU A 139 -15.08 -2.00 -12.57
CA GLU A 139 -16.10 -3.04 -12.34
C GLU A 139 -15.66 -4.04 -11.26
N GLN A 140 -14.40 -4.48 -11.30
CA GLN A 140 -13.81 -5.42 -10.33
C GLN A 140 -13.75 -4.84 -8.90
N LEU A 141 -13.63 -3.51 -8.77
CA LEU A 141 -13.68 -2.82 -7.49
C LEU A 141 -15.10 -2.42 -7.07
N GLY A 142 -16.11 -2.67 -7.91
CA GLY A 142 -17.50 -2.31 -7.66
C GLY A 142 -17.71 -0.79 -7.59
N LEU A 143 -17.06 -0.03 -8.47
CA LEU A 143 -17.11 1.43 -8.51
C LEU A 143 -17.92 1.93 -9.70
N ASP A 144 -18.67 3.01 -9.50
CA ASP A 144 -19.39 3.71 -10.57
C ASP A 144 -18.53 4.88 -11.08
N GLY A 145 -17.58 4.58 -11.98
CA GLY A 145 -16.81 5.61 -12.69
C GLY A 145 -15.30 5.52 -12.48
N SER A 146 -14.76 6.17 -11.46
CA SER A 146 -13.30 6.29 -11.26
C SER A 146 -12.83 5.55 -10.02
N ALA A 147 -11.67 4.91 -10.10
CA ALA A 147 -10.95 4.39 -8.94
C ALA A 147 -10.02 5.43 -8.27
N GLU A 148 -9.95 6.64 -8.83
CA GLU A 148 -9.21 7.76 -8.20
C GLU A 148 -9.78 8.08 -6.82
N GLY A 149 -8.92 8.20 -5.82
CA GLY A 149 -9.30 8.44 -4.43
C GLY A 149 -9.74 7.22 -3.64
N TYR A 150 -10.02 6.07 -4.26
CA TYR A 150 -10.61 4.91 -3.58
C TYR A 150 -9.63 3.94 -2.94
N LEU A 151 -8.31 4.19 -3.00
CA LEU A 151 -7.31 3.28 -2.44
C LEU A 151 -6.68 3.93 -1.21
N LEU A 152 -6.86 3.32 -0.03
CA LEU A 152 -6.33 3.90 1.20
C LEU A 152 -4.79 3.94 1.15
N PRO A 153 -4.16 5.10 1.38
CA PRO A 153 -2.70 5.20 1.48
C PRO A 153 -2.16 4.45 2.71
N GLU A 154 -1.52 3.31 2.46
CA GLU A 154 -0.87 2.48 3.48
C GLU A 154 0.21 1.59 2.83
N THR A 155 0.92 0.82 3.67
CA THR A 155 1.79 -0.27 3.24
C THR A 155 1.07 -1.62 3.30
N TYR A 156 0.93 -2.25 2.13
CA TYR A 156 0.26 -3.54 1.95
C TYR A 156 1.30 -4.66 1.81
N ALA A 157 1.30 -5.59 2.77
CA ALA A 157 2.08 -6.82 2.65
C ALA A 157 1.46 -7.77 1.62
N TYR A 158 2.30 -8.42 0.81
CA TYR A 158 1.90 -9.41 -0.18
C TYR A 158 2.98 -10.49 -0.34
N THR A 159 2.60 -11.65 -0.87
CA THR A 159 3.51 -12.75 -1.20
C THR A 159 3.68 -12.88 -2.70
N ALA A 160 4.71 -13.63 -3.13
CA ALA A 160 4.94 -13.84 -4.55
C ALA A 160 3.74 -14.47 -5.26
N GLY A 161 3.41 -13.95 -6.44
CA GLY A 161 2.28 -14.37 -7.26
C GLY A 161 0.95 -13.71 -6.89
N THR A 162 0.90 -12.85 -5.85
CA THR A 162 -0.30 -12.07 -5.51
C THR A 162 -0.76 -11.24 -6.70
N SER A 163 -2.06 -11.29 -7.00
CA SER A 163 -2.71 -10.47 -8.04
C SER A 163 -2.67 -8.99 -7.64
N ALA A 164 -2.30 -8.12 -8.58
CA ALA A 164 -2.33 -6.67 -8.37
C ALA A 164 -3.76 -6.19 -8.11
N VAL A 165 -4.76 -6.71 -8.83
CA VAL A 165 -6.19 -6.42 -8.58
C VAL A 165 -6.59 -6.80 -7.15
N SER A 166 -6.16 -7.96 -6.65
CA SER A 166 -6.47 -8.38 -5.28
C SER A 166 -5.89 -7.45 -4.20
N LEU A 167 -4.69 -6.88 -4.45
CA LEU A 167 -4.07 -5.90 -3.57
C LEU A 167 -4.85 -4.58 -3.60
N LEU A 168 -5.25 -4.12 -4.79
CA LEU A 168 -6.09 -2.93 -4.96
C LEU A 168 -7.46 -3.09 -4.28
N HIS A 169 -8.08 -4.27 -4.36
CA HIS A 169 -9.33 -4.57 -3.66
C HIS A 169 -9.17 -4.48 -2.14
N ARG A 170 -8.05 -4.95 -1.57
CA ARG A 170 -7.76 -4.78 -0.15
C ARG A 170 -7.64 -3.30 0.23
N ALA A 171 -6.93 -2.51 -0.58
CA ALA A 171 -6.79 -1.07 -0.35
C ALA A 171 -8.14 -0.33 -0.42
N LYS A 172 -8.99 -0.72 -1.37
CA LYS A 172 -10.36 -0.21 -1.51
C LYS A 172 -11.24 -0.58 -0.34
N SER A 173 -11.20 -1.85 0.11
CA SER A 173 -11.97 -2.30 1.27
C SER A 173 -11.62 -1.52 2.54
N LYS A 174 -10.33 -1.21 2.75
CA LYS A 174 -9.91 -0.36 3.87
C LYS A 174 -10.38 1.08 3.72
N MET A 175 -10.35 1.62 2.49
CA MET A 175 -10.87 2.96 2.22
C MET A 175 -12.37 3.04 2.54
N ASP A 176 -13.16 2.05 2.11
CA ASP A 176 -14.60 2.00 2.40
C ASP A 176 -14.88 1.96 3.91
N GLU A 177 -14.09 1.19 4.67
CA GLU A 177 -14.20 1.11 6.13
C GLU A 177 -13.95 2.49 6.77
N VAL A 178 -12.81 3.12 6.44
CA VAL A 178 -12.44 4.44 6.95
C VAL A 178 -13.50 5.48 6.57
N LEU A 179 -13.89 5.52 5.30
CA LEU A 179 -14.88 6.47 4.80
C LEU A 179 -16.24 6.26 5.46
N GLY A 180 -16.65 5.00 5.67
CA GLY A 180 -17.90 4.67 6.34
C GLY A 180 -17.93 5.12 7.81
N VAL A 181 -16.84 4.88 8.55
CA VAL A 181 -16.69 5.30 9.95
C VAL A 181 -16.72 6.82 10.06
N GLU A 182 -15.89 7.53 9.27
CA GLU A 182 -15.81 8.99 9.32
C GLU A 182 -17.11 9.63 8.83
N TRP A 183 -17.77 9.05 7.81
CA TRP A 183 -19.05 9.54 7.30
C TRP A 183 -20.16 9.47 8.36
N ASN A 184 -20.22 8.40 9.13
CA ASN A 184 -21.21 8.25 10.20
C ASN A 184 -20.97 9.23 11.36
N ASN A 185 -19.72 9.63 11.59
CA ASN A 185 -19.32 10.57 12.64
C ASN A 185 -19.15 12.01 12.16
N ARG A 186 -19.58 12.34 10.93
CA ARG A 186 -19.37 13.65 10.32
C ARG A 186 -20.10 14.78 11.07
N ALA A 187 -19.58 15.99 10.95
CA ALA A 187 -20.23 17.20 11.41
C ALA A 187 -21.60 17.41 10.73
N GLN A 188 -22.51 18.08 11.43
CA GLN A 188 -23.84 18.41 10.90
C GLN A 188 -23.77 19.53 9.85
N ASN A 189 -24.75 19.57 8.95
CA ASN A 189 -24.95 20.65 7.96
C ASN A 189 -23.76 20.90 7.00
N LEU A 190 -23.02 19.86 6.65
CA LEU A 190 -21.99 19.97 5.61
C LEU A 190 -22.62 20.13 4.22
N PRO A 191 -22.04 20.94 3.32
CA PRO A 191 -22.47 21.09 1.92
C PRO A 191 -22.08 19.90 1.02
N ILE A 192 -21.80 18.75 1.61
CA ILE A 192 -21.51 17.49 0.91
C ILE A 192 -22.57 16.46 1.27
N SER A 193 -23.18 15.86 0.25
CA SER A 193 -24.35 15.01 0.38
C SER A 193 -24.04 13.51 0.37
N THR A 194 -22.85 13.11 -0.10
CA THR A 194 -22.48 11.70 -0.23
C THR A 194 -21.06 11.43 0.29
N PRO A 195 -20.77 10.17 0.72
CA PRO A 195 -19.40 9.76 1.07
C PRO A 195 -18.41 10.02 -0.07
N TYR A 196 -18.84 9.83 -1.32
CA TYR A 196 -17.98 10.11 -2.48
C TYR A 196 -17.63 11.60 -2.59
N GLN A 197 -18.56 12.52 -2.31
CA GLN A 197 -18.23 13.96 -2.26
C GLN A 197 -17.26 14.30 -1.13
N ALA A 198 -17.34 13.60 0.01
CA ALA A 198 -16.34 13.72 1.07
C ALA A 198 -14.95 13.30 0.58
N LEU A 199 -14.88 12.20 -0.18
CA LEU A 199 -13.63 11.70 -0.76
C LEU A 199 -13.03 12.68 -1.78
N ILE A 200 -13.87 13.31 -2.61
CA ILE A 200 -13.43 14.36 -3.54
C ILE A 200 -12.81 15.52 -2.77
N LEU A 201 -13.51 16.04 -1.75
CA LEU A 201 -13.01 17.14 -0.94
C LEU A 201 -11.73 16.77 -0.17
N ALA A 202 -11.67 15.56 0.39
CA ALA A 202 -10.49 15.04 1.08
C ALA A 202 -9.28 15.01 0.15
N SER A 203 -9.44 14.59 -1.12
CA SER A 203 -8.32 14.58 -2.08
C SER A 203 -7.81 15.99 -2.41
N ILE A 204 -8.68 17.01 -2.39
CA ILE A 204 -8.28 18.40 -2.57
C ILE A 204 -7.49 18.89 -1.35
N ILE A 205 -8.02 18.64 -0.15
CA ILE A 205 -7.37 19.00 1.12
C ILE A 205 -5.98 18.36 1.24
N GLU A 206 -5.86 17.08 0.87
CA GLU A 206 -4.59 16.35 0.87
C GLU A 206 -3.55 17.05 0.00
N LYS A 207 -3.93 17.50 -1.20
CA LYS A 207 -3.00 18.17 -2.13
C LYS A 207 -2.62 19.60 -1.72
N GLU A 208 -3.42 20.25 -0.88
CA GLU A 208 -3.13 21.58 -0.35
C GLU A 208 -2.31 21.56 0.95
N THR A 209 -2.41 20.47 1.72
CA THR A 209 -1.84 20.43 3.07
C THR A 209 -0.40 19.92 3.05
N GLY A 210 0.57 20.84 3.20
CA GLY A 210 1.96 20.49 3.53
C GLY A 210 2.22 20.37 5.05
N TYR A 211 1.36 20.96 5.88
CA TYR A 211 1.50 21.02 7.34
C TYR A 211 0.22 20.52 8.03
N GLY A 212 0.29 19.33 8.63
CA GLY A 212 -0.86 18.62 9.20
C GLY A 212 -1.79 19.45 10.10
N PRO A 213 -1.27 20.30 11.01
CA PRO A 213 -2.12 21.12 11.89
C PRO A 213 -3.03 22.14 11.18
N GLU A 214 -2.73 22.57 9.95
CA GLU A 214 -3.57 23.52 9.21
C GLU A 214 -4.72 22.85 8.45
N ARG A 215 -4.75 21.52 8.39
CA ARG A 215 -5.70 20.74 7.59
C ARG A 215 -7.16 21.05 7.96
N GLY A 216 -7.45 21.21 9.24
CA GLY A 216 -8.79 21.58 9.74
C GLY A 216 -9.26 22.95 9.24
N LEU A 217 -8.37 23.95 9.24
CA LEU A 217 -8.64 25.29 8.73
C LEU A 217 -8.76 25.33 7.20
N ILE A 218 -7.92 24.58 6.47
CA ILE A 218 -8.03 24.45 5.01
C ILE A 218 -9.39 23.84 4.64
N SER A 219 -9.80 22.78 5.35
CA SER A 219 -11.13 22.18 5.19
C SER A 219 -12.25 23.20 5.45
N SER A 220 -12.14 23.97 6.54
CA SER A 220 -13.06 25.07 6.87
C SER A 220 -13.26 26.05 5.72
N VAL A 221 -12.17 26.48 5.08
CA VAL A 221 -12.21 27.40 3.93
C VAL A 221 -12.99 26.81 2.76
N PHE A 222 -12.75 25.54 2.42
CA PHE A 222 -13.45 24.91 1.30
C PHE A 222 -14.94 24.70 1.61
N ILE A 223 -15.27 24.27 2.82
CA ILE A 223 -16.66 24.10 3.28
C ILE A 223 -17.41 25.45 3.26
N ASN A 224 -16.79 26.52 3.78
CA ASN A 224 -17.36 27.87 3.74
C ASN A 224 -17.61 28.34 2.31
N ARG A 225 -16.66 28.11 1.39
CA ARG A 225 -16.82 28.42 -0.03
C ARG A 225 -17.98 27.65 -0.66
N LEU A 226 -18.10 26.35 -0.38
CA LEU A 226 -19.20 25.54 -0.90
C LEU A 226 -20.56 26.05 -0.40
N ASN A 227 -20.70 26.34 0.89
CA ASN A 227 -21.91 26.93 1.48
C ASN A 227 -22.27 28.26 0.84
N ALA A 228 -21.29 29.13 0.58
CA ALA A 228 -21.47 30.42 -0.08
C ALA A 228 -21.62 30.32 -1.61
N LYS A 229 -21.64 29.11 -2.20
CA LYS A 229 -21.65 28.87 -3.66
C LYS A 229 -20.49 29.58 -4.38
N MET A 230 -19.38 29.77 -3.68
CA MET A 230 -18.13 30.28 -4.22
C MET A 230 -17.38 29.14 -4.92
N ARG A 231 -16.56 29.51 -5.89
CA ARG A 231 -15.64 28.58 -6.55
C ARG A 231 -14.52 28.17 -5.57
N LEU A 232 -14.05 26.92 -5.64
CA LEU A 232 -12.99 26.45 -4.75
C LEU A 232 -11.63 27.06 -5.07
N GLN A 233 -11.33 27.29 -6.35
CA GLN A 233 -10.12 27.97 -6.84
C GLN A 233 -8.83 27.41 -6.21
N THR A 234 -8.57 26.13 -6.44
CA THR A 234 -7.41 25.41 -5.91
C THR A 234 -6.57 24.86 -7.07
N ASP A 235 -5.28 25.14 -7.00
CA ASP A 235 -4.28 24.82 -8.03
C ASP A 235 -4.15 23.32 -8.32
N PRO A 236 -4.11 22.41 -7.31
CA PRO A 236 -4.13 20.97 -7.51
C PRO A 236 -5.21 20.45 -8.48
N THR A 237 -6.40 21.05 -8.47
CA THR A 237 -7.48 20.61 -9.37
C THR A 237 -7.24 21.02 -10.83
N VAL A 238 -6.55 22.14 -11.05
CA VAL A 238 -6.11 22.57 -12.38
C VAL A 238 -5.01 21.65 -12.88
N ILE A 239 -4.00 21.36 -12.04
CA ILE A 239 -2.92 20.44 -12.36
C ILE A 239 -3.47 19.07 -12.75
N TYR A 240 -4.42 18.53 -11.96
CA TYR A 240 -5.06 17.26 -12.28
C TYR A 240 -5.78 17.32 -13.63
N GLY A 241 -6.54 18.38 -13.89
CA GLY A 241 -7.26 18.57 -15.14
C GLY A 241 -6.39 18.77 -16.38
N LEU A 242 -5.16 19.26 -16.23
CA LEU A 242 -4.16 19.35 -17.30
C LEU A 242 -3.51 17.99 -17.63
N GLY A 243 -3.43 17.10 -16.64
CA GLY A 243 -2.90 15.75 -16.82
C GLY A 243 -1.44 15.75 -17.27
N GLU A 244 -1.18 15.27 -18.49
CA GLU A 244 0.17 15.20 -19.09
C GLU A 244 0.65 16.54 -19.67
N GLN A 245 -0.25 17.52 -19.85
CA GLN A 245 0.11 18.84 -20.38
C GLN A 245 0.78 19.73 -19.33
N PHE A 246 0.74 19.34 -18.05
CA PHE A 246 1.37 20.09 -16.97
C PHE A 246 2.89 19.90 -17.02
N ASP A 247 3.61 21.00 -17.24
CA ASP A 247 5.08 21.04 -17.36
C ASP A 247 5.81 21.39 -16.06
N GLY A 248 5.07 21.48 -14.94
CA GLY A 248 5.60 21.83 -13.62
C GLY A 248 5.28 23.25 -13.17
N ASP A 249 4.80 24.13 -14.06
CA ASP A 249 4.40 25.49 -13.71
C ASP A 249 2.96 25.80 -14.17
N ILE A 250 2.16 26.38 -13.28
CA ILE A 250 0.79 26.76 -13.61
C ILE A 250 0.80 28.15 -14.25
N LYS A 251 0.42 28.22 -15.53
CA LYS A 251 0.35 29.46 -16.28
C LYS A 251 -1.02 30.12 -16.11
N ARG A 252 -1.05 31.44 -16.31
CA ARG A 252 -2.31 32.21 -16.28
C ARG A 252 -3.35 31.70 -17.28
N GLN A 253 -2.91 31.15 -18.41
CA GLN A 253 -3.80 30.57 -19.41
C GLN A 253 -4.48 29.28 -18.89
N ASP A 254 -3.77 28.49 -18.08
CA ASP A 254 -4.27 27.21 -17.56
C ASP A 254 -5.39 27.45 -16.54
N LEU A 255 -5.20 28.44 -15.65
CA LEU A 255 -6.23 28.92 -14.74
C LEU A 255 -7.48 29.45 -15.49
N ARG A 256 -7.29 29.85 -16.74
CA ARG A 256 -8.35 30.39 -17.59
C ARG A 256 -9.02 29.36 -18.49
N GLN A 257 -8.40 28.22 -18.73
CA GLN A 257 -8.93 27.16 -19.56
C GLN A 257 -10.05 26.41 -18.84
N TYR A 258 -11.15 26.14 -19.53
CA TYR A 258 -12.20 25.29 -18.98
C TYR A 258 -11.78 23.82 -19.04
N THR A 259 -11.84 23.15 -17.89
CA THR A 259 -11.85 21.70 -17.77
C THR A 259 -12.89 21.32 -16.71
N PRO A 260 -13.43 20.08 -16.71
CA PRO A 260 -14.33 19.62 -15.66
C PRO A 260 -13.71 19.63 -14.24
N TYR A 261 -12.39 19.73 -14.14
CA TYR A 261 -11.66 19.74 -12.88
C TYR A 261 -11.22 21.15 -12.47
N ASN A 262 -11.16 22.12 -13.40
CA ASN A 262 -10.67 23.45 -13.10
C ASN A 262 -11.66 24.22 -12.20
N THR A 263 -11.40 24.20 -10.88
CA THR A 263 -12.19 24.90 -9.86
C THR A 263 -12.09 26.42 -9.91
N TYR A 264 -11.29 27.01 -10.80
CA TYR A 264 -11.38 28.44 -11.13
C TYR A 264 -12.52 28.73 -12.11
N ARG A 265 -13.01 27.71 -12.84
CA ARG A 265 -14.03 27.83 -13.88
C ARG A 265 -15.37 27.21 -13.47
N ILE A 266 -15.35 26.04 -12.85
CA ILE A 266 -16.56 25.37 -12.34
C ILE A 266 -16.97 25.90 -10.96
N LYS A 267 -18.23 25.68 -10.57
CA LYS A 267 -18.71 25.87 -9.19
C LYS A 267 -18.84 24.50 -8.52
N GLY A 268 -18.59 24.42 -7.22
CA GLY A 268 -18.65 23.17 -6.48
C GLY A 268 -17.42 22.29 -6.65
N LEU A 269 -17.60 20.99 -6.40
CA LEU A 269 -16.55 19.97 -6.47
C LEU A 269 -16.28 19.53 -7.93
N PRO A 270 -15.06 19.08 -8.26
CA PRO A 270 -14.77 18.38 -9.51
C PRO A 270 -15.51 17.03 -9.57
N PRO A 271 -15.56 16.35 -10.74
CA PRO A 271 -16.33 15.11 -10.91
C PRO A 271 -15.77 13.89 -10.18
N THR A 272 -14.47 13.88 -9.86
CA THR A 272 -13.80 12.79 -9.13
C THR A 272 -12.78 13.35 -8.14
N PRO A 273 -12.29 12.53 -7.19
CA PRO A 273 -11.08 12.84 -6.46
C PRO A 273 -9.91 13.11 -7.43
N ILE A 274 -8.89 13.81 -6.95
CA ILE A 274 -7.69 14.16 -7.73
C ILE A 274 -6.41 13.44 -7.26
N ALA A 275 -6.54 12.63 -6.21
CA ALA A 275 -5.49 11.83 -5.59
C ALA A 275 -6.09 10.88 -4.55
N MET A 276 -5.29 9.95 -4.02
CA MET A 276 -5.60 9.11 -2.85
C MET A 276 -5.45 9.92 -1.55
N PRO A 277 -6.54 10.26 -0.84
CA PRO A 277 -6.47 10.99 0.41
C PRO A 277 -6.10 10.07 1.59
N SER A 278 -5.40 10.62 2.57
CA SER A 278 -5.18 9.98 3.87
C SER A 278 -6.47 9.89 4.68
N GLN A 279 -6.47 9.03 5.71
CA GLN A 279 -7.55 9.03 6.71
C GLN A 279 -7.71 10.41 7.37
N ASP A 280 -6.62 11.13 7.63
CA ASP A 280 -6.67 12.46 8.24
C ASP A 280 -7.33 13.50 7.33
N ALA A 281 -7.11 13.41 6.01
CA ALA A 281 -7.80 14.28 5.04
C ALA A 281 -9.28 13.96 4.94
N ILE A 282 -9.67 12.68 5.01
CA ILE A 282 -11.07 12.27 5.07
C ILE A 282 -11.73 12.81 6.34
N ARG A 283 -11.09 12.65 7.50
CA ARG A 283 -11.56 13.20 8.77
C ARG A 283 -11.70 14.71 8.69
N ALA A 284 -10.71 15.43 8.16
CA ALA A 284 -10.78 16.88 8.03
C ALA A 284 -11.91 17.34 7.11
N ALA A 285 -12.16 16.63 6.00
CA ALA A 285 -13.27 16.94 5.08
C ALA A 285 -14.65 16.79 5.75
N LEU A 286 -14.76 15.86 6.71
CA LEU A 286 -16.01 15.54 7.41
C LEU A 286 -16.15 16.22 8.77
N ASN A 287 -15.05 16.69 9.35
CA ASN A 287 -14.99 17.38 10.62
C ASN A 287 -14.08 18.62 10.50
N PRO A 288 -14.49 19.64 9.71
CA PRO A 288 -13.71 20.86 9.55
C PRO A 288 -13.62 21.64 10.87
N GLU A 289 -12.55 22.42 11.03
CA GLU A 289 -12.48 23.40 12.12
C GLU A 289 -13.53 24.50 11.89
N ALA A 290 -14.18 24.97 12.95
CA ALA A 290 -15.12 26.08 12.84
C ALA A 290 -14.36 27.41 12.66
N SER A 291 -14.53 28.05 11.50
CA SER A 291 -13.92 29.36 11.22
C SER A 291 -14.74 30.15 10.20
N ASP A 292 -14.52 31.46 10.14
CA ASP A 292 -15.10 32.35 9.12
C ASP A 292 -14.13 32.62 7.96
N TYR A 293 -13.15 31.76 7.75
CA TYR A 293 -12.16 31.97 6.70
C TYR A 293 -12.70 31.55 5.34
N PHE A 294 -12.44 32.37 4.33
CA PHE A 294 -12.79 32.10 2.93
C PHE A 294 -11.56 32.09 2.02
N TYR A 295 -10.39 32.43 2.53
CA TYR A 295 -9.17 32.54 1.75
C TYR A 295 -7.98 32.07 2.57
N PHE A 296 -7.01 31.46 1.89
CA PHE A 296 -5.69 31.20 2.44
C PHE A 296 -4.62 31.50 1.39
N VAL A 297 -3.42 31.81 1.83
CA VAL A 297 -2.24 31.99 0.97
C VAL A 297 -1.00 31.46 1.68
N ALA A 298 -0.11 30.79 0.95
CA ALA A 298 1.13 30.29 1.49
C ALA A 298 2.01 31.43 2.02
N LYS A 299 2.54 31.28 3.24
CA LYS A 299 3.51 32.21 3.85
C LYS A 299 4.93 31.99 3.31
N GLY A 300 5.19 30.83 2.71
CA GLY A 300 6.49 30.48 2.14
C GLY A 300 7.39 29.58 2.99
N ASN A 301 7.01 29.35 4.24
CA ASN A 301 7.66 28.46 5.20
C ASN A 301 6.90 27.13 5.40
N GLY A 302 6.00 26.78 4.47
CA GLY A 302 5.11 25.62 4.56
C GLY A 302 3.78 25.85 5.29
N GLN A 303 3.57 27.03 5.89
CA GLN A 303 2.32 27.42 6.55
C GLN A 303 1.48 28.37 5.69
N HIS A 304 0.22 28.60 6.10
CA HIS A 304 -0.72 29.47 5.43
C HIS A 304 -1.16 30.66 6.30
N GLN A 305 -1.48 31.77 5.63
CA GLN A 305 -2.22 32.89 6.22
C GLN A 305 -3.68 32.79 5.80
N PHE A 306 -4.58 32.67 6.77
CA PHE A 306 -6.02 32.64 6.55
C PHE A 306 -6.64 34.04 6.64
N SER A 307 -7.65 34.30 5.82
CA SER A 307 -8.34 35.59 5.70
C SER A 307 -9.85 35.41 5.52
N LYS A 308 -10.63 36.27 6.18
CA LYS A 308 -12.11 36.27 6.09
C LYS A 308 -12.63 36.92 4.81
N ASP A 309 -11.93 37.96 4.33
CA ASP A 309 -12.34 38.74 3.16
C ASP A 309 -11.21 38.90 2.12
N LEU A 310 -11.61 39.31 0.92
CA LEU A 310 -10.72 39.48 -0.22
C LEU A 310 -9.69 40.60 -0.02
N THR A 311 -10.03 41.68 0.68
CA THR A 311 -9.12 42.80 0.93
C THR A 311 -7.99 42.37 1.88
N ALA A 312 -8.30 41.59 2.92
CA ALA A 312 -7.31 40.99 3.80
C ALA A 312 -6.45 39.94 3.07
N HIS A 313 -7.07 39.12 2.21
CA HIS A 313 -6.33 38.17 1.38
C HIS A 313 -5.34 38.86 0.43
N ASN A 314 -5.76 39.91 -0.29
CA ASN A 314 -4.88 40.65 -1.21
C ASN A 314 -3.69 41.30 -0.49
N ARG A 315 -3.90 41.82 0.73
CA ARG A 315 -2.80 42.31 1.58
C ARG A 315 -1.83 41.19 1.96
N ALA A 316 -2.34 40.00 2.29
CA ALA A 316 -1.49 38.84 2.58
C ALA A 316 -0.71 38.36 1.34
N VAL A 317 -1.34 38.34 0.16
CA VAL A 317 -0.67 38.01 -1.12
C VAL A 317 0.47 38.98 -1.40
N GLN A 318 0.25 40.29 -1.25
CA GLN A 318 1.31 41.28 -1.39
C GLN A 318 2.47 41.06 -0.41
N LYS A 319 2.15 40.72 0.84
CA LYS A 319 3.14 40.49 1.90
C LYS A 319 4.00 39.24 1.65
N TYR A 320 3.40 38.11 1.29
CA TYR A 320 4.08 36.82 1.27
C TYR A 320 4.54 36.35 -0.12
N ILE A 321 3.85 36.76 -1.19
CA ILE A 321 4.14 36.29 -2.55
C ILE A 321 4.94 37.33 -3.35
N LEU A 322 4.42 38.57 -3.44
CA LEU A 322 5.00 39.58 -4.33
C LEU A 322 6.32 40.16 -3.79
N LYS A 323 6.43 40.39 -2.47
CA LYS A 323 7.71 40.83 -1.87
C LYS A 323 8.82 39.80 -2.03
N ARG A 324 8.53 38.51 -1.79
CA ARG A 324 9.52 37.43 -2.00
C ARG A 324 10.03 37.37 -3.43
N ARG A 325 9.16 37.54 -4.43
CA ARG A 325 9.56 37.57 -5.86
C ARG A 325 10.50 38.72 -6.21
N ASN A 326 10.46 39.82 -5.47
CA ASN A 326 11.37 40.95 -5.68
C ASN A 326 12.69 40.80 -4.91
N ASP A 327 12.72 39.93 -3.88
CA ASP A 327 13.89 39.67 -3.04
C ASP A 327 14.66 38.39 -3.48
N SER A 328 14.22 37.71 -4.54
CA SER A 328 14.82 36.48 -5.12
C SER A 328 15.47 36.78 -6.47
#